data_AF-W5ZSL6-F1
#
_entry.id   AF-W5ZSL6-F1
#
_cell.length_a   1.000
_cell.length_b   1.000
_cell.length_c   1.000
_cell.angle_alpha   90.00
_cell.angle_beta   90.00
_cell.angle_gamma   90.00
#
_symmetry.space_group_name_H-M   'P 1'
#
loop_
_entity.id
_entity.type
_entity.pdbx_description
1 polymer ?
#
loop_
_entity_poly.entity_id
_entity_poly.type
_entity_poly.pdbx_seq_one_letter_code
_entity_poly.pdbx_strand_id
1 'polypeptide(L)'
;MDLTNDSFFTWCVRYWHIWGVTILFILLFVHMGRALYYSSYTKKGVWNVGFILYILTMAEAFLGYILPWHQMSYWAATVLTAIAGSVPVIGPTVFKYLVGGFSVTNVTLVRVFSAHVILGFVILSLMLLHLFYLH
;
A
#
# COMPACT_ATOMS: atom_id res chain seq x y z
N MET A 1 25.64 -12.16 11.22
CA MET A 1 24.82 -11.02 11.69
C MET A 1 23.49 -11.62 12.10
N ASP A 2 23.24 -11.75 13.39
CA ASP A 2 21.98 -12.34 13.86
C ASP A 2 20.84 -11.35 13.62
N LEU A 3 19.94 -11.71 12.71
CA LEU A 3 18.71 -10.96 12.41
C LEU A 3 17.63 -11.28 13.47
N THR A 4 17.97 -11.11 14.74
CA THR A 4 17.01 -11.22 15.82
C THR A 4 16.24 -9.90 15.96
N ASN A 5 14.97 -9.98 16.38
CA ASN A 5 14.12 -8.81 16.61
C ASN A 5 14.73 -7.81 17.61
N ASP A 6 15.61 -8.28 18.49
CA ASP A 6 16.23 -7.49 19.55
C ASP A 6 17.56 -6.85 19.12
N SER A 7 18.06 -7.18 17.93
CA SER A 7 19.27 -6.54 17.40
C SER A 7 19.01 -5.06 17.08
N PHE A 8 19.96 -4.19 17.41
CA PHE A 8 19.90 -2.76 17.09
C PHE A 8 19.67 -2.51 15.59
N PHE A 9 20.27 -3.36 14.73
CA PHE A 9 20.07 -3.27 13.29
C PHE A 9 18.60 -3.52 12.88
N THR A 10 17.98 -4.59 13.36
CA THR A 10 16.59 -4.91 13.04
C THR A 10 15.64 -3.87 13.62
N TRP A 11 15.94 -3.34 14.81
CA TRP A 11 15.23 -2.20 15.39
C TRP A 11 15.29 -0.98 14.46
N CYS A 12 16.48 -0.61 13.97
CA CYS A 12 16.66 0.49 13.03
C CYS A 12 15.85 0.27 11.75
N VAL A 13 16.01 -0.88 11.09
CA VAL A 13 15.30 -1.20 9.85
C VAL A 13 13.79 -1.09 10.02
N ARG A 14 13.23 -1.63 11.11
CA ARG A 14 11.80 -1.56 11.42
C ARG A 14 11.31 -0.12 11.52
N TYR A 15 11.99 0.72 12.31
CA TYR A 15 11.54 2.10 12.50
C TYR A 15 11.77 2.94 11.24
N TRP A 16 12.86 2.74 10.51
CA TRP A 16 13.05 3.40 9.20
C TRP A 16 11.95 3.05 8.21
N HIS A 17 11.51 1.79 8.18
CA HIS A 17 10.42 1.37 7.31
C HIS A 17 9.09 2.01 7.72
N ILE A 18 8.75 2.01 9.01
CA ILE A 18 7.50 2.60 9.51
C ILE A 18 7.46 4.12 9.34
N TRP A 19 8.50 4.84 9.78
CA TRP A 19 8.58 6.29 9.64
C TRP A 19 8.74 6.72 8.17
N GLY A 20 9.41 5.89 7.36
CA GLY A 20 9.57 6.09 5.93
C GLY A 20 8.25 6.17 5.19
N VAL A 21 7.24 5.37 5.57
CA VAL A 21 5.89 5.45 4.99
C VAL A 21 5.25 6.80 5.25
N THR A 22 5.32 7.33 6.48
CA THR A 22 4.77 8.66 6.81
C THR A 22 5.44 9.76 5.98
N ILE A 23 6.77 9.74 5.88
CA ILE A 23 7.52 10.70 5.07
C ILE A 23 7.15 10.58 3.59
N LEU A 24 7.00 9.35 3.07
CA LEU A 24 6.59 9.10 1.69
C LEU A 24 5.25 9.76 1.37
N PHE A 25 4.24 9.64 2.23
CA PHE A 25 2.93 10.28 2.00
C PHE A 25 3.01 11.81 2.06
N ILE A 26 3.81 12.38 2.97
CA ILE A 26 4.04 13.82 3.00
C ILE A 26 4.64 14.29 1.65
N LEU A 27 5.65 13.58 1.15
CA LEU A 27 6.29 13.90 -0.14
C LEU A 27 5.31 13.72 -1.32
N LEU A 28 4.48 12.68 -1.31
CA LEU A 28 3.45 12.47 -2.33
C LEU A 28 2.43 13.62 -2.36
N PHE A 29 1.97 14.07 -1.19
CA PHE A 29 1.04 15.20 -1.12
C PHE A 29 1.67 16.51 -1.60
N VAL A 30 2.92 16.79 -1.22
CA VAL A 30 3.67 17.94 -1.74
C VAL A 30 3.86 17.83 -3.26
N HIS A 31 4.20 16.65 -3.77
CA HIS A 31 4.40 16.41 -5.21
C HIS A 31 3.11 16.63 -6.01
N MET A 32 1.98 16.10 -5.55
CA MET A 32 0.67 16.33 -6.17
C MET A 32 0.24 17.80 -6.04
N GLY A 33 0.46 18.43 -4.88
CA GLY A 33 0.17 19.85 -4.67
C GLY A 33 0.95 20.75 -5.63
N ARG A 34 2.24 20.49 -5.83
CA ARG A 34 3.07 21.16 -6.84
C ARG A 34 2.50 20.97 -8.24
N ALA A 35 2.07 19.76 -8.58
CA ALA A 35 1.52 19.47 -9.91
C ALA A 35 0.18 20.17 -10.17
N LEU A 36 -0.66 20.33 -9.15
CA LEU A 36 -1.88 21.13 -9.22
C LEU A 36 -1.56 22.63 -9.35
N TYR A 37 -0.67 23.15 -8.51
CA TYR A 37 -0.30 24.57 -8.49
C TYR A 37 0.30 25.04 -9.83
N TYR A 38 1.20 24.25 -10.42
CA TYR A 38 1.83 24.58 -11.71
C TYR A 38 1.12 23.94 -12.92
N SER A 39 -0.12 23.48 -12.76
CA SER A 39 -0.89 22.86 -13.84
C SER A 39 -0.18 21.74 -14.63
N SER A 40 0.68 20.99 -13.96
CA SER A 40 1.42 19.88 -14.58
C SER A 40 0.55 18.66 -14.89
N TYR A 41 -0.67 18.62 -14.35
CA TYR A 41 -1.72 17.67 -14.75
C TYR A 41 -2.13 17.78 -16.24
N THR A 42 -1.68 18.83 -16.93
CA THR A 42 -1.80 18.97 -18.40
C THR A 42 -0.99 17.91 -19.15
N LYS A 43 0.13 17.42 -18.59
CA LYS A 43 0.86 16.25 -19.09
C LYS A 43 0.10 14.97 -18.71
N LYS A 44 -0.95 14.65 -19.49
CA LYS A 44 -1.93 13.59 -19.17
C LYS A 44 -1.29 12.21 -18.90
N GLY A 45 -0.29 11.81 -19.68
CA GLY A 45 0.42 10.53 -19.45
C GLY A 45 1.08 10.47 -18.07
N VAL A 46 1.88 11.48 -17.75
CA VAL A 46 2.54 11.63 -16.43
C VAL A 46 1.51 11.66 -15.31
N TRP A 47 0.47 12.49 -15.45
CA TRP A 47 -0.56 12.67 -14.44
C TRP A 47 -1.35 11.39 -14.16
N ASN A 48 -1.82 10.70 -15.19
CA ASN A 48 -2.62 9.49 -15.03
C ASN A 48 -1.80 8.36 -14.39
N VAL A 49 -0.54 8.16 -14.83
CA VAL A 49 0.34 7.18 -14.18
C VAL A 49 0.65 7.58 -12.73
N GLY A 50 0.87 8.88 -12.48
CA GLY A 50 1.07 9.40 -11.12
C GLY A 50 -0.12 9.17 -10.19
N PHE A 51 -1.34 9.30 -10.71
CA PHE A 51 -2.57 9.01 -9.96
C PHE A 51 -2.70 7.51 -9.64
N ILE A 52 -2.38 6.63 -10.60
CA ILE A 52 -2.34 5.17 -10.37
C ILE A 52 -1.28 4.84 -9.31
N LEU A 53 -0.08 5.43 -9.39
CA LEU A 53 0.97 5.28 -8.38
C LEU A 53 0.50 5.68 -6.99
N TYR A 54 -0.24 6.78 -6.86
CA TYR A 54 -0.82 7.20 -5.58
C TYR A 54 -1.77 6.14 -5.00
N ILE A 55 -2.73 5.63 -5.80
CA ILE A 55 -3.67 4.60 -5.36
C ILE A 55 -2.94 3.32 -4.94
N LEU A 56 -1.96 2.87 -5.72
CA LEU A 56 -1.21 1.65 -5.41
C LEU A 56 -0.32 1.83 -4.18
N THR A 57 0.26 3.02 -3.96
CA THR A 57 1.03 3.31 -2.75
C THR A 57 0.13 3.34 -1.50
N MET A 58 -1.11 3.82 -1.61
CA MET A 58 -2.11 3.69 -0.55
C MET A 58 -2.44 2.24 -0.23
N ALA A 59 -2.68 1.43 -1.26
CA ALA A 59 -2.94 0.00 -1.09
C ALA A 59 -1.74 -0.69 -0.43
N GLU A 60 -0.51 -0.38 -0.87
CA GLU A 60 0.72 -0.94 -0.34
C GLU A 60 0.95 -0.61 1.13
N ALA A 61 0.73 0.66 1.51
CA ALA A 61 0.82 1.08 2.91
C ALA A 61 -0.23 0.42 3.79
N PHE A 62 -1.45 0.23 3.27
CA PHE A 62 -2.50 -0.51 3.98
C PHE A 62 -2.13 -1.98 4.18
N LEU A 63 -1.65 -2.67 3.13
CA LEU A 63 -1.18 -4.06 3.25
C LEU A 63 -0.05 -4.19 4.27
N GLY A 64 0.93 -3.28 4.23
CA GLY A 64 2.03 -3.23 5.20
C GLY A 64 1.54 -2.98 6.64
N TYR A 65 0.53 -2.12 6.82
CA TYR A 65 -0.05 -1.82 8.14
C TYR A 65 -0.74 -3.03 8.79
N ILE A 66 -1.17 -4.02 8.01
CA ILE A 66 -1.77 -5.25 8.54
C ILE A 66 -0.70 -6.16 9.16
N LEU A 67 0.52 -6.16 8.64
CA LEU A 67 1.56 -7.15 8.95
C LEU A 67 2.02 -7.22 10.43
N PRO A 68 2.11 -6.12 11.19
CA PRO A 68 2.45 -6.19 12.62
C PRO A 68 1.42 -6.92 13.49
N TRP A 69 0.21 -7.14 12.95
CA TRP A 69 -0.86 -7.93 13.57
C TRP A 69 -1.25 -7.52 15.00
N HIS A 70 -1.13 -6.23 15.32
CA HIS A 70 -1.68 -5.67 16.56
C HIS A 70 -3.18 -5.35 16.43
N GLN A 71 -3.84 -4.97 17.52
CA GLN A 71 -5.28 -4.70 17.54
C GLN A 71 -5.74 -3.75 16.42
N MET A 72 -5.06 -2.60 16.27
CA MET A 72 -5.42 -1.66 15.20
C MET A 72 -5.22 -2.22 13.78
N SER A 73 -4.20 -3.05 13.53
CA SER A 73 -3.98 -3.74 12.25
C SER A 73 -5.12 -4.70 11.95
N TYR A 74 -5.52 -5.51 12.94
CA TYR A 74 -6.59 -6.49 12.79
C TYR A 74 -7.95 -5.81 12.51
N TRP A 75 -8.28 -4.76 13.25
CA TRP A 75 -9.53 -4.03 13.05
C TRP A 75 -9.54 -3.23 11.74
N ALA A 76 -8.40 -2.63 11.37
CA ALA A 76 -8.26 -1.98 10.07
C ALA A 76 -8.48 -2.98 8.93
N ALA A 77 -7.86 -4.16 8.99
CA ALA A 77 -8.08 -5.24 8.04
C ALA A 77 -9.56 -5.63 7.97
N THR A 78 -10.20 -5.83 9.12
CA THR A 78 -11.61 -6.26 9.20
C THR A 78 -12.55 -5.21 8.58
N VAL A 79 -12.43 -3.95 8.97
CA VAL A 79 -13.32 -2.87 8.50
C VAL A 79 -13.09 -2.56 7.02
N LEU A 80 -11.85 -2.40 6.59
CA LEU A 80 -11.56 -1.98 5.21
C LEU A 80 -11.81 -3.10 4.20
N THR A 81 -11.53 -4.37 4.53
CA THR A 81 -11.88 -5.48 3.63
C THR A 81 -13.38 -5.72 3.55
N ALA A 82 -14.15 -5.44 4.62
CA ALA A 82 -15.60 -5.53 4.61
C ALA A 82 -16.26 -4.57 3.61
N ILE A 83 -15.60 -3.45 3.24
CA ILE A 83 -16.10 -2.54 2.20
C ILE A 83 -16.25 -3.29 0.86
N ALA A 84 -15.31 -4.18 0.51
CA ALA A 84 -15.42 -5.00 -0.69
C ALA A 84 -16.64 -5.95 -0.66
N GLY A 85 -17.08 -6.32 0.55
CA GLY A 85 -18.30 -7.10 0.78
C GLY A 85 -19.59 -6.34 0.43
N SER A 86 -19.54 -5.02 0.33
CA SER A 86 -20.71 -4.18 0.06
C SER A 86 -21.04 -4.03 -1.43
N VAL A 87 -20.19 -4.53 -2.34
CA VAL A 87 -20.43 -4.49 -3.78
C VAL A 87 -21.67 -5.32 -4.15
N PRO A 88 -22.66 -4.77 -4.86
CA PRO A 88 -23.86 -5.50 -5.26
C PRO A 88 -23.52 -6.76 -6.06
N VAL A 89 -24.27 -7.84 -5.84
CA VAL A 89 -24.17 -9.15 -6.52
C VAL A 89 -22.89 -9.95 -6.20
N ILE A 90 -21.70 -9.34 -6.27
CA ILE A 90 -20.42 -10.05 -6.16
C ILE A 90 -19.70 -9.87 -4.82
N GLY A 91 -20.14 -8.93 -3.97
CA GLY A 91 -19.45 -8.52 -2.75
C GLY A 91 -19.09 -9.67 -1.80
N PRO A 92 -20.02 -10.55 -1.41
CA PRO A 92 -19.72 -11.68 -0.52
C PRO A 92 -18.64 -12.62 -1.08
N THR A 93 -18.63 -12.84 -2.40
CA THR A 93 -17.63 -13.67 -3.08
C THR A 93 -16.27 -12.98 -3.09
N VAL A 94 -16.23 -11.68 -3.40
CA VAL A 94 -14.99 -10.87 -3.38
C VAL A 94 -14.39 -10.84 -1.97
N PHE A 95 -15.20 -10.57 -0.95
CA PHE A 95 -14.74 -10.56 0.45
C PHE A 95 -14.12 -11.91 0.85
N LYS A 96 -14.83 -13.02 0.61
CA LYS A 96 -14.31 -14.37 0.92
C LYS A 96 -13.03 -14.69 0.15
N TYR A 97 -12.93 -14.26 -1.10
CA TYR A 97 -11.72 -14.45 -1.91
C TYR A 97 -10.53 -13.66 -1.35
N LEU A 98 -10.72 -12.37 -1.04
CA LEU A 98 -9.67 -11.50 -0.49
C LEU A 98 -9.16 -12.03 0.85
N VAL A 99 -10.09 -12.36 1.76
CA VAL A 99 -9.76 -12.70 3.14
C VAL A 99 -9.38 -14.17 3.30
N GLY A 100 -9.86 -15.05 2.42
CA GLY A 100 -9.58 -16.49 2.44
C GLY A 100 -10.46 -17.29 3.41
N GLY A 101 -11.60 -16.74 3.81
CA GLY A 101 -12.51 -17.35 4.78
C GLY A 101 -13.72 -16.47 5.09
N PHE A 102 -14.34 -16.67 6.26
CA PHE A 102 -15.49 -15.87 6.72
C PHE A 102 -15.09 -14.61 7.50
N SER A 103 -13.83 -14.53 7.95
CA SER A 103 -13.29 -13.41 8.72
C SER A 103 -11.78 -13.32 8.52
N VAL A 104 -11.19 -12.19 8.92
CA VAL A 104 -9.75 -11.96 8.88
C VAL A 104 -9.05 -12.93 9.84
N THR A 105 -8.11 -13.71 9.31
CA THR A 105 -7.36 -14.74 10.07
C THR A 105 -5.91 -14.81 9.60
N ASN A 106 -5.12 -15.73 10.15
CA ASN A 106 -3.74 -15.97 9.71
C ASN A 106 -3.64 -16.33 8.21
N VAL A 107 -4.67 -16.93 7.61
CA VAL A 107 -4.71 -17.18 6.15
C VAL A 107 -4.67 -15.85 5.38
N THR A 108 -5.37 -14.83 5.86
CA THR A 108 -5.34 -13.48 5.31
C THR A 108 -3.94 -12.87 5.43
N LEU A 109 -3.30 -13.01 6.59
CA LEU A 109 -1.98 -12.42 6.87
C LEU A 109 -0.90 -12.92 5.89
N VAL A 110 -0.85 -14.23 5.62
CA VAL A 110 0.12 -14.82 4.69
C VAL A 110 -0.08 -14.30 3.26
N ARG A 111 -1.34 -14.14 2.83
CA ARG A 111 -1.67 -13.57 1.52
C ARG A 111 -1.29 -12.09 1.43
N VAL A 112 -1.58 -11.33 2.48
CA VAL A 112 -1.25 -9.90 2.57
C VAL A 112 0.26 -9.68 2.54
N PHE A 113 1.05 -10.51 3.23
CA PHE A 113 2.51 -10.44 3.14
C PHE A 113 3.01 -10.62 1.71
N SER A 114 2.52 -11.66 1.03
CA SER A 114 2.90 -11.93 -0.36
C SER A 114 2.48 -10.79 -1.29
N ALA A 115 1.27 -10.27 -1.10
CA ALA A 115 0.74 -9.16 -1.89
C ALA A 115 1.53 -7.86 -1.67
N HIS A 116 1.88 -7.54 -0.42
CA HIS A 116 2.69 -6.38 -0.06
C HIS A 116 4.03 -6.41 -0.79
N VAL A 117 4.78 -7.51 -0.66
CA VAL A 117 6.10 -7.63 -1.31
C VAL A 117 6.00 -7.49 -2.84
N ILE A 118 5.02 -8.13 -3.48
CA ILE A 118 4.87 -8.07 -4.95
C ILE A 118 4.44 -6.67 -5.41
N LEU A 119 3.52 -6.03 -4.69
CA LEU A 119 3.00 -4.72 -5.05
C LEU A 119 4.09 -3.64 -5.02
N GLY A 120 5.05 -3.73 -4.11
CA GLY A 120 6.26 -2.89 -4.13
C GLY A 120 7.01 -2.93 -5.48
N PHE A 121 7.19 -4.11 -6.08
CA PHE A 121 7.83 -4.23 -7.41
C PHE A 121 6.97 -3.69 -8.56
N VAL A 122 5.64 -3.82 -8.45
CA VAL A 122 4.71 -3.21 -9.41
C VAL A 122 4.81 -1.69 -9.35
N ILE A 123 4.87 -1.10 -8.16
CA ILE A 123 5.05 0.35 -7.96
C ILE A 123 6.38 0.82 -8.56
N LEU A 124 7.49 0.10 -8.32
CA LEU A 124 8.79 0.42 -8.93
C LEU A 124 8.72 0.44 -10.46
N SER A 125 8.04 -0.54 -11.06
CA SER A 125 7.87 -0.61 -12.51
C SER A 125 7.05 0.56 -13.06
N LEU A 126 5.99 0.97 -12.34
CA LEU A 126 5.18 2.13 -12.70
C LEU A 126 5.90 3.46 -12.50
N MET A 127 6.85 3.56 -11.56
CA MET A 127 7.72 4.74 -11.43
C MET A 127 8.58 4.93 -12.69
N LEU A 128 9.12 3.84 -13.26
CA LEU A 128 9.84 3.92 -14.53
C LEU A 128 8.94 4.39 -15.67
N LEU A 129 7.70 3.89 -15.74
CA LEU A 129 6.72 4.33 -16.73
C LEU A 129 6.32 5.81 -16.54
N HIS A 130 6.20 6.27 -15.30
CA HIS A 130 5.92 7.66 -14.98
C HIS A 130 7.03 8.59 -15.48
N LEU A 131 8.30 8.19 -15.29
CA LEU A 131 9.46 8.92 -15.79
C LEU A 131 9.57 8.84 -17.33
N PHE A 132 9.17 7.72 -17.93
CA PHE A 132 9.08 7.60 -19.39
C PHE A 132 8.10 8.61 -19.98
N TYR A 133 6.92 8.79 -19.40
CA TYR A 133 5.99 9.83 -19.89
C TYR A 133 6.46 11.27 -19.62
N LEU A 134 7.42 11.45 -18.71
CA LEU A 134 7.94 12.76 -18.35
C LEU A 134 8.98 13.28 -19.35
N HIS A 135 9.76 12.37 -19.94
CA HIS A 135 10.85 12.63 -20.89
C HIS A 135 10.41 12.33 -22.32
#